data_AF-A0A6H1LBF6-F1
#
_entry.id   AF-A0A6H1LBF6-F1
#
_cell.length_a   1.000
_cell.length_b   1.000
_cell.length_c   1.000
_cell.angle_alpha   90.00
_cell.angle_beta   90.00
_cell.angle_gamma   90.00
#
_symmetry.space_group_name_H-M   'P 1'
#
loop_
_entity.id
_entity.type
_entity.pdbx_description
1 polymer ?
#
loop_
_entity_poly.entity_id
_entity_poly.type
_entity_poly.pdbx_seq_one_letter_code
_entity_poly.pdbx_strand_id
1 'polypeptide(L)'
;MGFNNWNSTHCRAEFNESMVKGIADLFVEKGLKDAGYQYVNLDDCWALPSRDADGKLVPDPVRFPNGIKAVADYVHAKGLKLGIYTSAGTKTCDSVGFPGALGHEYSDAQQFADWGVDYLKYDNCNNQGVDAKLRYTTMRDALKATGRPIVYSLCEWGQNKPWEWASDVGHLWRTTGDINDSWGSMLSILKQNLPLAPHAGPGHWNDPDMLEVGNGGMTDTEYRSHFSMWSVMAAPLLIGSDLRKASPATFDILDNKEVIAVDQDPLGKQGTVLSSEGGRWVVAKEMKDGSRTVALFNETGSAQHIATTAAAVGLPAAHGYTLRDLWQHRSYNTAGAISATVPAHGTVLVRVSADGHWAKNPPAVELGLDGSPLVEAGKPVSLTSAVTDLGRTPARRVSVALSGPTGWTVATTSPTTAGTVSTGHSLRTKWRVTAPEGTATGSYDLALKATYRSPTGIRAESVLPLTVSIVVAPPSGVSYLGDLPWLSTANGFGPVERNTSNGESAAGDGHPITLGGVVYAKGLGAHAPSAVEYYTGKRCRTVTADVGVDDEKGAKGTVAFEIWADGTKVASTGVLTNAMPAQPVSADVTGAQVVRLVVTDGGDGVDSDHADWADARLTC
;
A
#
# COMPACT_ATOMS: atom_id res chain seq x y z
N MET A 1 19.83 -0.24 -3.36
CA MET A 1 19.00 0.88 -2.83
C MET A 1 19.51 2.19 -3.41
N GLY A 2 18.63 3.14 -3.71
CA GLY A 2 18.99 4.38 -4.38
C GLY A 2 17.82 5.34 -4.53
N PHE A 3 17.88 6.19 -5.56
CA PHE A 3 16.89 7.17 -5.96
C PHE A 3 16.65 7.07 -7.47
N ASN A 4 15.45 7.42 -7.92
CA ASN A 4 15.12 7.65 -9.32
C ASN A 4 14.12 8.84 -9.41
N ASN A 5 14.31 9.74 -10.37
CA ASN A 5 13.52 10.97 -10.46
C ASN A 5 12.11 10.83 -11.07
N TRP A 6 11.79 9.71 -11.71
CA TRP A 6 10.58 9.57 -12.54
C TRP A 6 9.30 9.96 -11.79
N ASN A 7 9.08 9.40 -10.59
CA ASN A 7 7.86 9.61 -9.84
C ASN A 7 7.67 11.06 -9.35
N SER A 8 8.75 11.83 -9.18
CA SER A 8 8.67 13.20 -8.63
C SER A 8 8.79 14.30 -9.67
N THR A 9 9.49 14.07 -10.77
CA THR A 9 9.69 15.11 -11.80
C THR A 9 9.17 14.72 -13.17
N HIS A 10 9.07 13.42 -13.49
CA HIS A 10 8.99 12.93 -14.87
C HIS A 10 9.97 13.72 -15.76
N CYS A 11 9.50 14.23 -16.89
CA CYS A 11 10.22 15.07 -17.82
C CYS A 11 10.07 16.58 -17.56
N ARG A 12 9.58 17.02 -16.39
CA ARG A 12 9.45 18.46 -16.09
C ARG A 12 10.83 19.13 -15.95
N ALA A 13 10.85 20.46 -15.99
CA ALA A 13 12.08 21.27 -16.00
C ALA A 13 12.93 21.12 -14.73
N GLU A 14 12.34 20.67 -13.63
CA GLU A 14 13.02 20.36 -12.37
C GLU A 14 14.01 19.18 -12.51
N PHE A 15 13.83 18.32 -13.52
CA PHE A 15 14.80 17.26 -13.82
C PHE A 15 15.99 17.82 -14.60
N ASN A 16 17.09 18.06 -13.88
CA ASN A 16 18.32 18.64 -14.41
C ASN A 16 19.52 18.31 -13.51
N GLU A 17 20.72 18.66 -13.97
CA GLU A 17 21.99 18.44 -13.27
C GLU A 17 21.99 18.93 -11.81
N SER A 18 21.41 20.11 -11.54
CA SER A 18 21.35 20.68 -10.18
C SER A 18 20.49 19.83 -9.24
N MET A 19 19.37 19.33 -9.73
CA MET A 19 18.51 18.40 -8.98
C MET A 19 19.26 17.14 -8.59
N VAL A 20 19.92 16.49 -9.56
CA VAL A 20 20.65 15.24 -9.36
C VAL A 20 21.78 15.42 -8.35
N LYS A 21 22.54 16.51 -8.46
CA LYS A 21 23.60 16.85 -7.50
C LYS A 21 23.03 17.12 -6.10
N GLY A 22 21.91 17.83 -6.00
CA GLY A 22 21.22 18.07 -4.74
C GLY A 22 20.73 16.79 -4.05
N ILE A 23 20.25 15.80 -4.81
CA ILE A 23 19.91 14.48 -4.24
C ILE A 23 21.17 13.76 -3.72
N ALA A 24 22.26 13.77 -4.50
CA ALA A 24 23.52 13.18 -4.08
C ALA A 24 24.08 13.82 -2.79
N ASP A 25 23.92 15.14 -2.64
CA ASP A 25 24.29 15.86 -1.42
C ASP A 25 23.41 15.43 -0.24
N LEU A 26 22.08 15.39 -0.43
CA LEU A 26 21.14 14.96 0.61
C LEU A 26 21.36 13.51 1.05
N PHE A 27 21.79 12.61 0.16
CA PHE A 27 22.15 11.25 0.55
C PHE A 27 23.27 11.23 1.60
N VAL A 28 24.25 12.12 1.47
CA VAL A 28 25.35 12.24 2.43
C VAL A 28 24.89 13.01 3.67
N GLU A 29 24.28 14.19 3.49
CA GLU A 29 23.91 15.10 4.58
C GLU A 29 22.86 14.53 5.53
N LYS A 30 21.92 13.72 5.00
CA LYS A 30 20.83 13.10 5.77
C LYS A 30 21.15 11.69 6.23
N GLY A 31 22.36 11.18 5.99
CA GLY A 31 22.78 9.84 6.42
C GLY A 31 22.18 8.68 5.62
N LEU A 32 21.44 8.94 4.54
CA LEU A 32 20.85 7.88 3.69
C LEU A 32 21.94 7.03 3.01
N LYS A 33 23.09 7.63 2.66
CA LYS A 33 24.25 6.87 2.17
C LYS A 33 24.70 5.82 3.19
N ASP A 34 24.78 6.20 4.47
CA ASP A 34 25.18 5.30 5.56
C ASP A 34 24.10 4.26 5.87
N ALA A 35 22.83 4.57 5.55
CA ALA A 35 21.73 3.62 5.60
C ALA A 35 21.76 2.61 4.44
N GLY A 36 22.46 2.90 3.33
CA GLY A 36 22.67 1.99 2.20
C GLY A 36 22.20 2.51 0.84
N TYR A 37 21.64 3.73 0.76
CA TYR A 37 21.24 4.34 -0.52
C TYR A 37 22.47 4.83 -1.28
N GLN A 38 22.77 4.19 -2.41
CA GLN A 38 24.04 4.41 -3.13
C GLN A 38 23.85 4.85 -4.58
N TYR A 39 22.73 4.51 -5.22
CA TYR A 39 22.48 4.80 -6.62
C TYR A 39 21.63 6.09 -6.76
N VAL A 40 22.08 7.04 -7.58
CA VAL A 40 21.31 8.22 -7.97
C VAL A 40 20.99 8.04 -9.45
N ASN A 41 19.79 7.57 -9.77
CA ASN A 41 19.43 7.16 -11.12
C ASN A 41 18.71 8.29 -11.86
N LEU A 42 19.10 8.49 -13.12
CA LEU A 42 18.41 9.31 -14.09
C LEU A 42 17.39 8.44 -14.84
N ASP A 43 16.16 8.92 -14.96
CA ASP A 43 15.13 8.30 -15.80
C ASP A 43 15.03 8.97 -17.17
N ASP A 44 13.92 8.78 -17.90
CA ASP A 44 13.72 9.32 -19.25
C ASP A 44 13.92 10.86 -19.34
N CYS A 45 14.05 11.38 -20.57
CA CYS A 45 14.16 12.81 -20.88
C CYS A 45 15.49 13.51 -20.51
N TRP A 46 16.57 12.74 -20.34
CA TRP A 46 17.91 13.30 -20.09
C TRP A 46 18.67 13.69 -21.37
N ALA A 47 18.30 13.12 -22.53
CA ALA A 47 18.96 13.30 -23.82
C ALA A 47 18.18 14.24 -24.75
N LEU A 48 18.79 14.65 -25.85
CA LEU A 48 18.07 15.23 -26.99
C LEU A 48 17.25 14.17 -27.75
N PRO A 49 16.17 14.54 -28.46
CA PRO A 49 15.34 13.59 -29.23
C PRO A 49 16.04 12.89 -30.40
N SER A 50 17.23 13.40 -30.78
CA SER A 50 18.04 12.91 -31.89
C SER A 50 19.46 12.62 -31.41
N ARG A 51 20.03 11.53 -31.97
CA ARG A 51 21.47 11.26 -31.90
C ARG A 51 22.24 12.30 -32.73
N ASP A 52 23.52 12.46 -32.43
CA ASP A 52 24.40 13.27 -33.27
C ASP A 52 24.77 12.57 -34.60
N ALA A 53 25.62 13.22 -35.39
CA ALA A 53 26.07 12.72 -36.68
C ALA A 53 26.86 11.40 -36.60
N ASP A 54 27.46 11.10 -35.44
CA ASP A 54 28.20 9.87 -35.18
C ASP A 54 27.30 8.77 -34.60
N GLY A 55 25.99 9.02 -34.50
CA GLY A 55 25.00 8.09 -33.96
C GLY A 55 25.04 7.98 -32.44
N LYS A 56 25.66 8.94 -31.74
CA LYS A 56 25.80 8.95 -30.28
C LYS A 56 24.63 9.66 -29.59
N LEU A 57 24.33 9.25 -28.37
CA LEU A 57 23.35 9.95 -27.52
C LEU A 57 23.94 11.28 -27.07
N VAL A 58 23.13 12.34 -27.11
CA VAL A 58 23.52 13.69 -26.74
C VAL A 58 22.75 14.11 -25.49
N PRO A 59 23.40 14.35 -24.33
CA PRO A 59 22.72 14.92 -23.17
C PRO A 59 22.07 16.25 -23.52
N ASP A 60 20.86 16.52 -23.02
CA ASP A 60 20.19 17.79 -23.24
C ASP A 60 21.05 18.94 -22.65
N PRO A 61 21.50 19.92 -23.45
CA PRO A 61 22.44 20.95 -23.00
C PRO A 61 21.80 21.98 -22.05
N VAL A 62 20.47 22.04 -21.97
CA VAL A 62 19.76 22.88 -21.00
C VAL A 62 19.68 22.17 -19.65
N ARG A 63 19.39 20.87 -19.64
CA ARG A 63 19.28 20.07 -18.40
C ARG A 63 20.63 19.67 -17.83
N PHE A 64 21.56 19.31 -18.70
CA PHE A 64 22.88 18.76 -18.39
C PHE A 64 23.96 19.52 -19.16
N PRO A 65 24.15 20.82 -18.88
CA PRO A 65 25.08 21.68 -19.61
C PRO A 65 26.54 21.20 -19.56
N ASN A 66 26.91 20.42 -18.54
CA ASN A 66 28.25 19.85 -18.40
C ASN A 66 28.33 18.39 -18.87
N GLY A 67 27.24 17.83 -19.40
CA GLY A 67 27.12 16.45 -19.84
C GLY A 67 27.06 15.42 -18.69
N ILE A 68 26.68 14.19 -19.02
CA ILE A 68 26.45 13.12 -18.03
C ILE A 68 27.72 12.71 -17.30
N LYS A 69 28.88 12.70 -17.97
CA LYS A 69 30.15 12.37 -17.32
C LYS A 69 30.46 13.29 -16.13
N ALA A 70 30.22 14.60 -16.26
CA ALA A 70 30.46 15.54 -15.18
C ALA A 70 29.52 15.30 -13.98
N VAL A 71 28.29 14.83 -14.24
CA VAL A 71 27.35 14.40 -13.20
C VAL A 71 27.84 13.13 -12.52
N ALA A 72 28.30 12.14 -13.29
CA ALA A 72 28.86 10.89 -12.77
C ALA A 72 30.07 11.16 -11.88
N ASP A 73 31.02 11.97 -12.35
CA ASP A 73 32.21 12.36 -11.59
C ASP A 73 31.83 13.04 -10.26
N TYR A 74 30.80 13.90 -10.24
CA TYR A 74 30.30 14.52 -9.01
C TYR A 74 29.70 13.50 -8.03
N VAL A 75 28.83 12.62 -8.53
CA VAL A 75 28.18 11.57 -7.74
C VAL A 75 29.22 10.59 -7.17
N HIS A 76 30.21 10.20 -7.97
CA HIS A 76 31.33 9.37 -7.54
C HIS A 76 32.22 10.04 -6.49
N ALA A 77 32.45 11.36 -6.59
CA ALA A 77 33.20 12.11 -5.59
C ALA A 77 32.51 12.11 -4.20
N LYS A 78 31.19 11.89 -4.15
CA LYS A 78 30.41 11.69 -2.92
C LYS A 78 30.43 10.23 -2.45
N GLY A 79 31.11 9.34 -3.16
CA GLY A 79 31.13 7.89 -2.92
C GLY A 79 29.78 7.22 -3.20
N LEU A 80 29.00 7.78 -4.13
CA LEU A 80 27.75 7.24 -4.65
C LEU A 80 27.96 6.74 -6.08
N LYS A 81 26.89 6.23 -6.70
CA LYS A 81 26.86 5.63 -8.04
C LYS A 81 25.80 6.30 -8.91
N LEU A 82 26.04 6.47 -10.20
CA LEU A 82 25.10 7.09 -11.13
C LEU A 82 24.39 6.02 -11.96
N GLY A 83 23.06 6.12 -12.06
CA GLY A 83 22.28 5.34 -13.02
C GLY A 83 21.77 6.16 -14.18
N ILE A 84 21.50 5.50 -15.31
CA ILE A 84 20.91 6.10 -16.51
C ILE A 84 19.77 5.23 -17.04
N TYR A 85 19.01 5.80 -17.97
CA TYR A 85 17.86 5.18 -18.59
C TYR A 85 17.96 5.20 -20.12
N THR A 86 17.50 4.12 -20.75
CA THR A 86 17.07 4.11 -22.16
C THR A 86 16.08 2.94 -22.37
N SER A 87 15.66 2.68 -23.61
CA SER A 87 14.68 1.64 -23.95
C SER A 87 15.27 0.57 -24.87
N ALA A 88 14.81 -0.67 -24.70
CA ALA A 88 14.94 -1.79 -25.61
C ALA A 88 14.02 -1.63 -26.83
N GLY A 89 14.04 -0.45 -27.44
CA GLY A 89 13.27 -0.08 -28.61
C GLY A 89 13.96 1.03 -29.39
N THR A 90 13.33 1.49 -30.46
CA THR A 90 13.88 2.58 -31.28
C THR A 90 13.77 3.93 -30.60
N LYS A 91 12.80 4.09 -29.69
CA LYS A 91 12.51 5.29 -28.91
C LYS A 91 12.17 4.94 -27.46
N THR A 92 12.40 5.86 -26.53
CA THR A 92 11.94 5.75 -25.15
C THR A 92 10.42 5.90 -25.03
N CYS A 93 9.86 5.78 -23.84
CA CYS A 93 8.41 5.79 -23.63
C CYS A 93 7.77 7.17 -23.77
N ASP A 94 8.51 8.24 -23.49
CA ASP A 94 7.97 9.59 -23.64
C ASP A 94 7.56 9.89 -25.09
N SER A 95 6.45 10.63 -25.24
CA SER A 95 5.87 10.95 -26.56
C SER A 95 6.73 11.87 -27.42
N VAL A 96 7.68 12.63 -26.84
CA VAL A 96 8.71 13.37 -27.58
C VAL A 96 9.62 12.41 -28.36
N GLY A 97 9.76 11.17 -27.89
CA GLY A 97 10.50 10.10 -28.54
C GLY A 97 12.00 10.32 -28.49
N PHE A 98 12.62 10.17 -27.31
CA PHE A 98 14.08 10.16 -27.16
C PHE A 98 14.67 8.86 -27.73
N PRO A 99 15.93 8.83 -28.20
CA PRO A 99 16.50 7.64 -28.82
C PRO A 99 16.55 6.45 -27.85
N GLY A 100 15.95 5.33 -28.25
CA GLY A 100 16.17 4.04 -27.61
C GLY A 100 17.43 3.37 -28.17
N ALA A 101 17.83 2.24 -27.58
CA ALA A 101 19.09 1.57 -27.92
C ALA A 101 18.93 0.34 -28.83
N LEU A 102 17.73 0.03 -29.34
CA LEU A 102 17.56 -1.10 -30.27
C LEU A 102 18.40 -0.88 -31.54
N GLY A 103 19.36 -1.78 -31.80
CA GLY A 103 20.34 -1.67 -32.89
C GLY A 103 21.55 -0.78 -32.59
N HIS A 104 21.62 -0.18 -31.40
CA HIS A 104 22.72 0.68 -30.93
C HIS A 104 23.33 0.16 -29.61
N GLU A 105 22.98 -1.04 -29.16
CA GLU A 105 23.24 -1.55 -27.81
C GLU A 105 24.72 -1.48 -27.44
N TYR A 106 25.61 -1.96 -28.31
CA TYR A 106 27.07 -1.94 -28.08
C TYR A 106 27.64 -0.52 -28.05
N SER A 107 27.17 0.36 -28.92
CA SER A 107 27.63 1.76 -28.96
C SER A 107 27.19 2.53 -27.72
N ASP A 108 25.94 2.34 -27.30
CA ASP A 108 25.35 3.03 -26.16
C ASP A 108 25.90 2.49 -24.84
N ALA A 109 26.05 1.17 -24.69
CA ALA A 109 26.69 0.57 -23.53
C ALA A 109 28.12 1.10 -23.34
N GLN A 110 28.92 1.17 -24.41
CA GLN A 110 30.27 1.74 -24.33
C GLN A 110 30.23 3.22 -23.94
N GLN A 111 29.31 4.00 -24.51
CA GLN A 111 29.16 5.42 -24.16
C GLN A 111 28.78 5.61 -22.68
N PHE A 112 27.89 4.78 -22.13
CA PHE A 112 27.54 4.79 -20.71
C PHE A 112 28.76 4.43 -19.84
N ALA A 113 29.55 3.43 -20.24
CA ALA A 113 30.78 3.07 -19.55
C ALA A 113 31.82 4.22 -19.57
N ASP A 114 31.99 4.89 -20.71
CA ASP A 114 32.89 6.03 -20.88
C ASP A 114 32.48 7.23 -20.01
N TRP A 115 31.18 7.42 -19.80
CA TRP A 115 30.65 8.43 -18.87
C TRP A 115 30.72 8.01 -17.40
N GLY A 116 31.05 6.76 -17.09
CA GLY A 116 31.13 6.27 -15.72
C GLY A 116 29.79 5.86 -15.11
N VAL A 117 28.79 5.51 -15.92
CA VAL A 117 27.50 5.00 -15.44
C VAL A 117 27.69 3.66 -14.70
N ASP A 118 26.94 3.44 -13.63
CA ASP A 118 27.00 2.24 -12.76
C ASP A 118 25.71 1.42 -12.76
N TYR A 119 24.64 1.95 -13.36
CA TYR A 119 23.32 1.34 -13.38
C TYR A 119 22.59 1.71 -14.69
N LEU A 120 21.93 0.76 -15.34
CA LEU A 120 21.04 0.99 -16.48
C LEU A 120 19.63 0.46 -16.17
N LYS A 121 18.63 1.35 -16.19
CA LYS A 121 17.21 0.98 -16.38
C LYS A 121 16.92 0.88 -17.88
N TYR A 122 16.38 -0.25 -18.31
CA TYR A 122 16.18 -0.56 -19.74
C TYR A 122 14.72 -0.90 -20.05
N ASP A 123 14.01 0.07 -20.59
CA ASP A 123 12.58 0.03 -20.86
C ASP A 123 12.20 -0.86 -22.05
N ASN A 124 10.91 -0.95 -22.38
CA ASN A 124 10.37 -1.86 -23.40
C ASN A 124 9.51 -1.15 -24.47
N CYS A 125 9.33 0.17 -24.40
CA CYS A 125 8.60 0.94 -25.41
C CYS A 125 9.26 0.90 -26.80
N ASN A 126 8.45 1.01 -27.86
CA ASN A 126 8.91 1.08 -29.25
C ASN A 126 9.82 -0.10 -29.68
N ASN A 127 9.57 -1.29 -29.14
CA ASN A 127 10.37 -2.51 -29.36
C ASN A 127 10.27 -3.15 -30.75
N GLN A 128 9.45 -2.60 -31.65
CA GLN A 128 9.25 -3.07 -33.03
C GLN A 128 8.77 -4.52 -33.15
N GLY A 129 8.18 -5.10 -32.09
CA GLY A 129 7.78 -6.51 -32.06
C GLY A 129 8.96 -7.49 -32.01
N VAL A 130 10.17 -7.01 -31.76
CA VAL A 130 11.35 -7.88 -31.59
C VAL A 130 11.24 -8.58 -30.23
N ASP A 131 11.58 -9.88 -30.21
CA ASP A 131 11.53 -10.72 -29.01
C ASP A 131 12.23 -10.07 -27.81
N ALA A 132 11.58 -10.11 -26.65
CA ALA A 132 12.09 -9.48 -25.43
C ALA A 132 13.39 -10.13 -24.96
N LYS A 133 13.45 -11.47 -24.93
CA LYS A 133 14.64 -12.18 -24.47
C LYS A 133 15.84 -11.81 -25.33
N LEU A 134 15.68 -11.74 -26.65
CA LEU A 134 16.73 -11.32 -27.58
C LEU A 134 17.22 -9.88 -27.31
N ARG A 135 16.31 -8.90 -27.18
CA ARG A 135 16.70 -7.50 -26.97
C ARG A 135 17.44 -7.30 -25.65
N TYR A 136 16.89 -7.85 -24.56
CA TYR A 136 17.50 -7.74 -23.23
C TYR A 136 18.83 -8.50 -23.14
N THR A 137 18.94 -9.67 -23.77
CA THR A 137 20.19 -10.45 -23.86
C THR A 137 21.27 -9.68 -24.64
N THR A 138 20.90 -9.03 -25.75
CA THR A 138 21.84 -8.22 -26.56
C THR A 138 22.43 -7.07 -25.75
N MET A 139 21.60 -6.34 -25.00
CA MET A 139 22.09 -5.25 -24.14
C MET A 139 22.90 -5.75 -22.94
N ARG A 140 22.56 -6.90 -22.34
CA ARG A 140 23.44 -7.55 -21.34
C ARG A 140 24.83 -7.80 -21.91
N ASP A 141 24.92 -8.40 -23.10
CA ASP A 141 26.21 -8.73 -23.71
C ASP A 141 27.01 -7.47 -24.06
N ALA A 142 26.31 -6.43 -24.54
CA ALA A 142 26.89 -5.10 -24.76
C ALA A 142 27.46 -4.49 -23.48
N LEU A 143 26.70 -4.47 -22.38
CA LEU A 143 27.16 -3.98 -21.07
C LEU A 143 28.38 -4.76 -20.57
N LYS A 144 28.34 -6.09 -20.67
CA LYS A 144 29.45 -6.97 -20.27
C LYS A 144 30.71 -6.70 -21.10
N ALA A 145 30.57 -6.43 -22.40
CA ALA A 145 31.70 -6.14 -23.29
C ALA A 145 32.46 -4.85 -22.94
N THR A 146 31.83 -3.91 -22.25
CA THR A 146 32.49 -2.66 -21.79
C THR A 146 33.56 -2.90 -20.72
N GLY A 147 33.47 -4.01 -19.98
CA GLY A 147 34.31 -4.31 -18.82
C GLY A 147 34.00 -3.50 -17.56
N ARG A 148 33.06 -2.55 -17.61
CA ARG A 148 32.59 -1.80 -16.44
C ARG A 148 31.43 -2.55 -15.77
N PRO A 149 31.46 -2.78 -14.44
CA PRO A 149 30.30 -3.32 -13.72
C PRO A 149 29.14 -2.32 -13.74
N ILE A 150 28.07 -2.63 -14.47
CA ILE A 150 26.84 -1.83 -14.57
C ILE A 150 25.67 -2.72 -14.12
N VAL A 151 24.96 -2.28 -13.08
CA VAL A 151 23.71 -2.95 -12.65
C VAL A 151 22.70 -2.84 -13.79
N TYR A 152 22.05 -3.95 -14.12
CA TYR A 152 21.15 -4.03 -15.26
C TYR A 152 19.73 -4.33 -14.79
N SER A 153 18.85 -3.34 -14.96
CA SER A 153 17.48 -3.31 -14.49
C SER A 153 16.53 -3.37 -15.67
N LEU A 154 15.84 -4.51 -15.81
CA LEU A 154 14.92 -4.74 -16.91
C LEU A 154 13.56 -4.11 -16.59
N CYS A 155 13.01 -3.35 -17.53
CA CYS A 155 11.74 -2.66 -17.37
C CYS A 155 10.80 -3.02 -18.53
N GLU A 156 10.26 -4.25 -18.51
CA GLU A 156 9.27 -4.74 -19.48
C GLU A 156 7.90 -5.05 -18.86
N TRP A 157 7.68 -4.50 -17.66
CA TRP A 157 6.41 -4.48 -16.93
C TRP A 157 5.80 -5.84 -16.58
N GLY A 158 6.60 -6.90 -16.59
CA GLY A 158 6.14 -8.27 -16.34
C GLY A 158 5.51 -8.96 -17.56
N GLN A 159 5.44 -8.29 -18.72
CA GLN A 159 4.68 -8.73 -19.89
C GLN A 159 5.11 -10.09 -20.43
N ASN A 160 6.42 -10.39 -20.39
CA ASN A 160 6.96 -11.67 -20.86
C ASN A 160 7.45 -12.54 -19.69
N LYS A 161 6.92 -12.33 -18.48
CA LYS A 161 7.27 -13.09 -17.26
C LYS A 161 8.78 -13.15 -17.00
N PRO A 162 9.46 -12.01 -16.81
CA PRO A 162 10.90 -11.93 -16.67
C PRO A 162 11.45 -12.79 -15.53
N TRP A 163 10.67 -13.02 -14.49
CA TRP A 163 11.02 -13.95 -13.39
C TRP A 163 11.30 -15.39 -13.85
N GLU A 164 10.87 -15.80 -15.05
CA GLU A 164 11.13 -17.14 -15.60
C GLU A 164 12.43 -17.23 -16.44
N TRP A 165 13.06 -16.11 -16.81
CA TRP A 165 14.19 -16.13 -17.76
C TRP A 165 15.27 -15.06 -17.55
N ALA A 166 14.99 -14.00 -16.80
CA ALA A 166 15.88 -12.84 -16.70
C ALA A 166 17.00 -12.99 -15.67
N SER A 167 17.01 -14.06 -14.87
CA SER A 167 18.05 -14.31 -13.85
C SER A 167 19.47 -14.41 -14.42
N ASP A 168 19.60 -14.91 -15.65
CA ASP A 168 20.88 -14.98 -16.39
C ASP A 168 21.10 -13.76 -17.31
N VAL A 169 20.19 -12.77 -17.24
CA VAL A 169 20.19 -11.61 -18.12
C VAL A 169 20.50 -10.32 -17.36
N GLY A 170 19.77 -10.03 -16.29
CA GLY A 170 19.97 -8.82 -15.49
C GLY A 170 19.92 -9.10 -14.00
N HIS A 171 19.99 -8.01 -13.24
CA HIS A 171 20.10 -8.07 -11.79
C HIS A 171 18.77 -7.83 -11.08
N LEU A 172 17.80 -7.26 -11.79
CA LEU A 172 16.43 -7.05 -11.34
C LEU A 172 15.51 -6.82 -12.54
N TRP A 173 14.22 -7.09 -12.38
CA TRP A 173 13.21 -6.92 -13.42
C TRP A 173 11.88 -6.44 -12.87
N ARG A 174 11.29 -5.45 -13.55
CA ARG A 174 9.92 -4.99 -13.27
C ARG A 174 8.94 -6.13 -13.45
N THR A 175 8.08 -6.34 -12.45
CA THR A 175 7.10 -7.44 -12.44
C THR A 175 5.68 -6.99 -12.81
N THR A 176 5.44 -5.68 -12.86
CA THR A 176 4.12 -5.06 -13.06
C THR A 176 4.21 -3.82 -13.93
N GLY A 177 3.05 -3.28 -14.32
CA GLY A 177 2.93 -1.88 -14.78
C GLY A 177 3.43 -0.87 -13.73
N ASP A 178 3.49 0.40 -14.13
CA ASP A 178 4.07 1.48 -13.32
C ASP A 178 3.25 1.75 -12.06
N ILE A 179 3.95 2.02 -10.96
CA ILE A 179 3.35 2.55 -9.74
C ILE A 179 2.92 4.00 -9.94
N ASN A 180 1.87 4.41 -9.24
CA ASN A 180 1.59 5.81 -8.95
C ASN A 180 1.38 5.99 -7.44
N ASP A 181 1.45 7.24 -7.00
CA ASP A 181 1.33 7.63 -5.59
C ASP A 181 -0.13 7.54 -5.08
N SER A 182 -0.65 6.33 -5.03
CA SER A 182 -1.95 5.99 -4.46
C SER A 182 -1.90 4.63 -3.77
N TRP A 183 -2.72 4.48 -2.72
CA TRP A 183 -2.85 3.22 -2.00
C TRP A 183 -3.27 2.06 -2.91
N GLY A 184 -4.22 2.32 -3.83
CA GLY A 184 -4.74 1.31 -4.76
C GLY A 184 -3.66 0.76 -5.70
N SER A 185 -2.82 1.65 -6.25
CA SER A 185 -1.70 1.24 -7.10
C SER A 185 -0.68 0.40 -6.32
N MET A 186 -0.25 0.90 -5.16
CA MET A 186 0.71 0.20 -4.29
C MET A 186 0.21 -1.20 -3.90
N LEU A 187 -1.06 -1.29 -3.50
CA LEU A 187 -1.68 -2.56 -3.10
C LEU A 187 -1.79 -3.55 -4.27
N SER A 188 -2.18 -3.08 -5.46
CA SER A 188 -2.28 -3.91 -6.67
C SER A 188 -0.93 -4.52 -7.03
N ILE A 189 0.13 -3.71 -7.02
CA ILE A 189 1.50 -4.13 -7.33
C ILE A 189 2.01 -5.14 -6.30
N LEU A 190 1.79 -4.86 -5.02
CA LEU A 190 2.15 -5.76 -3.92
C LEU A 190 1.52 -7.15 -4.12
N LYS A 191 0.23 -7.22 -4.46
CA LYS A 191 -0.49 -8.48 -4.67
C LYS A 191 0.03 -9.26 -5.88
N GLN A 192 0.45 -8.57 -6.93
CA GLN A 192 1.05 -9.21 -8.11
C GLN A 192 2.48 -9.71 -7.84
N ASN A 193 3.26 -8.98 -7.04
CA ASN A 193 4.66 -9.31 -6.79
C ASN A 193 4.88 -10.40 -5.71
N LEU A 194 4.04 -10.44 -4.68
CA LEU A 194 4.18 -11.40 -3.56
C LEU A 194 4.25 -12.89 -4.01
N PRO A 195 3.43 -13.37 -4.95
CA PRO A 195 3.51 -14.75 -5.45
C PRO A 195 4.83 -15.10 -6.15
N LEU A 196 5.62 -14.10 -6.58
CA LEU A 196 6.86 -14.30 -7.32
C LEU A 196 8.07 -14.57 -6.42
N ALA A 197 7.87 -14.70 -5.10
CA ALA A 197 8.92 -14.96 -4.12
C ALA A 197 9.92 -16.08 -4.48
N PRO A 198 9.51 -17.21 -5.10
CA PRO A 198 10.45 -18.26 -5.50
C PRO A 198 11.50 -17.85 -6.54
N HIS A 199 11.29 -16.72 -7.23
CA HIS A 199 12.15 -16.24 -8.32
C HIS A 199 13.14 -15.15 -7.90
N ALA A 200 13.08 -14.67 -6.65
CA ALA A 200 14.00 -13.67 -6.14
C ALA A 200 15.12 -14.31 -5.31
N GLY A 201 16.33 -13.78 -5.45
CA GLY A 201 17.51 -14.26 -4.75
C GLY A 201 18.73 -13.37 -4.94
N PRO A 202 19.85 -13.65 -4.25
CA PRO A 202 21.09 -12.91 -4.43
C PRO A 202 21.50 -12.79 -5.90
N GLY A 203 21.52 -11.55 -6.39
CA GLY A 203 21.92 -11.21 -7.76
C GLY A 203 20.77 -11.06 -8.75
N HIS A 204 19.53 -11.35 -8.36
CA HIS A 204 18.37 -11.30 -9.25
C HIS A 204 17.07 -11.05 -8.46
N TRP A 205 16.48 -9.87 -8.61
CA TRP A 205 15.38 -9.41 -7.75
C TRP A 205 14.11 -9.09 -8.54
N ASN A 206 12.96 -9.46 -7.99
CA ASN A 206 11.69 -8.94 -8.47
C ASN A 206 11.58 -7.45 -8.12
N ASP A 207 11.26 -6.61 -9.11
CA ASP A 207 11.12 -5.17 -8.95
C ASP A 207 9.63 -4.77 -9.02
N PRO A 208 8.97 -4.56 -7.87
CA PRO A 208 7.63 -3.97 -7.78
C PRO A 208 7.63 -2.46 -8.00
N ASP A 209 8.62 -1.89 -8.68
CA ASP A 209 8.76 -0.47 -9.00
C ASP A 209 9.19 0.40 -7.80
N MET A 210 9.44 1.68 -8.11
CA MET A 210 10.01 2.68 -7.21
C MET A 210 9.14 2.99 -5.98
N LEU A 211 9.77 3.53 -4.93
CA LEU A 211 9.11 3.96 -3.71
C LEU A 211 8.42 5.32 -3.90
N GLU A 212 7.14 5.41 -3.56
CA GLU A 212 6.36 6.66 -3.57
C GLU A 212 6.45 7.47 -2.26
N VAL A 213 7.24 6.99 -1.30
CA VAL A 213 7.35 7.57 0.05
C VAL A 213 7.67 9.07 0.01
N GLY A 214 6.68 9.88 0.40
CA GLY A 214 6.78 11.33 0.52
C GLY A 214 6.32 12.15 -0.68
N ASN A 215 5.66 11.56 -1.68
CA ASN A 215 5.15 12.29 -2.86
C ASN A 215 3.81 13.02 -2.63
N GLY A 216 3.05 12.61 -1.62
CA GLY A 216 1.90 13.32 -1.04
C GLY A 216 0.51 12.72 -1.30
N GLY A 217 0.41 11.67 -2.12
CA GLY A 217 -0.83 10.98 -2.48
C GLY A 217 -1.26 9.88 -1.50
N MET A 218 -0.33 9.40 -0.66
CA MET A 218 -0.62 8.52 0.48
C MET A 218 -0.32 9.20 1.83
N THR A 219 -0.89 8.67 2.90
CA THR A 219 -0.62 9.01 4.31
C THR A 219 0.71 8.42 4.79
N ASP A 220 1.27 8.95 5.88
CA ASP A 220 2.49 8.39 6.50
C ASP A 220 2.31 6.92 6.93
N THR A 221 1.10 6.52 7.35
CA THR A 221 0.80 5.12 7.68
C THR A 221 0.90 4.23 6.44
N GLU A 222 0.33 4.67 5.33
CA GLU A 222 0.38 3.96 4.05
C GLU A 222 1.82 3.89 3.50
N TYR A 223 2.59 4.98 3.59
CA TYR A 223 4.01 4.98 3.20
C TYR A 223 4.87 4.05 4.07
N ARG A 224 4.61 3.98 5.38
CA ARG A 224 5.28 3.02 6.26
C ARG A 224 4.94 1.58 5.87
N SER A 225 3.69 1.32 5.51
CA SER A 225 3.28 0.02 4.98
C SER A 225 3.97 -0.31 3.67
N HIS A 226 3.98 0.63 2.72
CA HIS A 226 4.68 0.50 1.44
C HIS A 226 6.16 0.18 1.63
N PHE A 227 6.89 0.96 2.44
CA PHE A 227 8.31 0.72 2.72
C PHE A 227 8.56 -0.62 3.44
N SER A 228 7.69 -0.99 4.39
CA SER A 228 7.76 -2.27 5.10
C SER A 228 7.59 -3.44 4.15
N MET A 229 6.59 -3.37 3.27
CA MET A 229 6.25 -4.45 2.36
C MET A 229 7.28 -4.60 1.25
N TRP A 230 7.82 -3.50 0.70
CA TRP A 230 8.96 -3.57 -0.24
C TRP A 230 10.17 -4.23 0.41
N SER A 231 10.46 -3.88 1.67
CA SER A 231 11.59 -4.47 2.41
C SER A 231 11.38 -5.96 2.70
N VAL A 232 10.17 -6.38 3.05
CA VAL A 232 9.83 -7.79 3.24
C VAL A 232 9.90 -8.56 1.92
N MET A 233 9.56 -7.91 0.80
CA MET A 233 9.66 -8.50 -0.53
C MET A 233 11.10 -8.59 -1.06
N ALA A 234 12.10 -8.05 -0.34
CA ALA A 234 13.47 -7.90 -0.84
C ALA A 234 13.52 -7.14 -2.18
N ALA A 235 12.68 -6.11 -2.29
CA ALA A 235 12.53 -5.30 -3.48
C ALA A 235 13.64 -4.25 -3.60
N PRO A 236 13.98 -3.79 -4.82
CA PRO A 236 14.82 -2.61 -4.99
C PRO A 236 14.22 -1.38 -4.28
N LEU A 237 14.88 -0.90 -3.22
CA LEU A 237 14.48 0.33 -2.54
C LEU A 237 15.02 1.55 -3.30
N LEU A 238 14.29 2.00 -4.32
CA LEU A 238 14.58 3.21 -5.11
C LEU A 238 13.62 4.34 -4.71
N ILE A 239 14.11 5.36 -4.02
CA ILE A 239 13.33 6.55 -3.64
C ILE A 239 12.84 7.27 -4.90
N GLY A 240 11.52 7.47 -5.02
CA GLY A 240 10.90 8.21 -6.13
C GLY A 240 10.62 9.69 -5.82
N SER A 241 10.72 10.12 -4.56
CA SER A 241 10.35 11.47 -4.12
C SER A 241 11.49 12.50 -4.21
N ASP A 242 11.12 13.76 -4.44
CA ASP A 242 12.06 14.88 -4.46
C ASP A 242 12.49 15.23 -3.03
N LEU A 243 13.61 14.63 -2.58
CA LEU A 243 14.13 14.78 -1.22
C LEU A 243 14.47 16.23 -0.84
N ARG A 244 14.61 17.14 -1.81
CA ARG A 244 14.82 18.58 -1.54
C ARG A 244 13.59 19.23 -0.91
N LYS A 245 12.42 18.58 -1.02
CA LYS A 245 11.12 19.02 -0.52
C LYS A 245 10.54 18.05 0.52
N ALA A 246 11.25 16.98 0.85
CA ALA A 246 10.77 15.93 1.75
C ALA A 246 10.60 16.43 3.20
N SER A 247 9.57 15.92 3.87
CA SER A 247 9.31 16.23 5.27
C SER A 247 10.23 15.42 6.21
N PRO A 248 10.37 15.80 7.49
CA PRO A 248 11.04 14.96 8.48
C PRO A 248 10.44 13.55 8.58
N ALA A 249 9.11 13.41 8.50
CA ALA A 249 8.44 12.12 8.53
C ALA A 249 8.84 11.22 7.35
N THR A 250 9.04 11.81 6.16
CA THR A 250 9.57 11.09 4.99
C THR A 250 10.97 10.53 5.27
N PHE A 251 11.86 11.31 5.88
CA PHE A 251 13.19 10.84 6.25
C PHE A 251 13.14 9.78 7.37
N ASP A 252 12.25 9.90 8.35
CA ASP A 252 12.06 8.89 9.41
C ASP A 252 11.66 7.52 8.85
N ILE A 253 10.89 7.50 7.75
CA ILE A 253 10.55 6.26 7.04
C ILE A 253 11.77 5.73 6.28
N LEU A 254 12.39 6.58 5.46
CA LEU A 254 13.45 6.17 4.55
C LEU A 254 14.77 5.81 5.25
N ASP A 255 15.07 6.37 6.42
CA ASP A 255 16.29 6.09 7.21
C ASP A 255 16.08 4.99 8.28
N ASN A 256 14.95 4.27 8.29
CA ASN A 256 14.77 3.20 9.27
C ASN A 256 15.71 2.01 8.97
N LYS A 257 16.88 2.02 9.61
CA LYS A 257 17.94 1.01 9.45
C LYS A 257 17.53 -0.40 9.86
N GLU A 258 16.56 -0.56 10.76
CA GLU A 258 16.05 -1.89 11.12
C GLU A 258 15.17 -2.48 10.03
N VAL A 259 14.35 -1.66 9.36
CA VAL A 259 13.52 -2.08 8.22
C VAL A 259 14.39 -2.30 6.98
N ILE A 260 15.37 -1.43 6.73
CA ILE A 260 16.38 -1.64 5.67
C ILE A 260 17.16 -2.94 5.89
N ALA A 261 17.51 -3.27 7.13
CA ALA A 261 18.20 -4.53 7.43
C ALA A 261 17.30 -5.77 7.17
N VAL A 262 15.96 -5.60 7.11
CA VAL A 262 15.08 -6.64 6.60
C VAL A 262 15.33 -6.81 5.11
N ASP A 263 15.23 -5.75 4.32
CA ASP A 263 15.46 -5.77 2.88
C ASP A 263 16.83 -6.38 2.53
N GLN A 264 17.87 -5.83 3.14
CA GLN A 264 19.28 -6.14 2.90
C GLN A 264 19.76 -7.43 3.60
N ASP A 265 18.86 -8.26 4.13
CA ASP A 265 19.29 -9.51 4.77
C ASP A 265 20.02 -10.41 3.75
N PRO A 266 21.25 -10.85 4.06
CA PRO A 266 22.11 -11.58 3.13
C PRO A 266 21.62 -12.98 2.74
N LEU A 267 20.56 -13.51 3.37
CA LEU A 267 19.90 -14.71 2.84
C LEU A 267 19.19 -14.42 1.52
N GLY A 268 18.77 -13.17 1.30
CA GLY A 268 18.21 -12.71 0.03
C GLY A 268 16.90 -13.39 -0.37
N LYS A 269 16.15 -13.95 0.58
CA LYS A 269 14.84 -14.55 0.31
C LYS A 269 13.76 -13.48 0.33
N GLN A 270 12.94 -13.39 -0.72
CA GLN A 270 11.70 -12.63 -0.67
C GLN A 270 10.72 -13.26 0.36
N GLY A 271 9.98 -12.43 1.09
CA GLY A 271 8.95 -12.88 2.03
C GLY A 271 7.77 -13.57 1.34
N THR A 272 7.15 -14.52 2.04
CA THR A 272 6.04 -15.34 1.54
C THR A 272 4.76 -15.09 2.33
N VAL A 273 3.61 -15.14 1.65
CA VAL A 273 2.29 -15.01 2.28
C VAL A 273 1.96 -16.28 3.08
N LEU A 274 1.63 -16.12 4.35
CA LEU A 274 1.07 -17.18 5.20
C LEU A 274 -0.46 -17.15 5.22
N SER A 275 -1.06 -15.96 5.19
CA SER A 275 -2.52 -15.77 5.11
C SER A 275 -2.86 -14.38 4.55
N SER A 276 -4.03 -14.23 3.92
CA SER A 276 -4.49 -12.98 3.29
C SER A 276 -6.01 -12.77 3.33
N GLU A 277 -6.70 -13.37 4.30
CA GLU A 277 -8.17 -13.42 4.31
C GLU A 277 -8.82 -12.10 4.75
N GLY A 278 -9.77 -11.61 3.93
CA GLY A 278 -10.54 -10.40 4.23
C GLY A 278 -9.67 -9.14 4.34
N GLY A 279 -8.58 -9.09 3.58
CA GLY A 279 -7.64 -7.97 3.58
C GLY A 279 -6.67 -7.92 4.76
N ARG A 280 -6.57 -9.02 5.51
CA ARG A 280 -5.63 -9.19 6.62
C ARG A 280 -4.51 -10.10 6.19
N TRP A 281 -3.32 -9.55 6.08
CA TRP A 281 -2.15 -10.23 5.54
C TRP A 281 -1.17 -10.57 6.65
N VAL A 282 -0.68 -11.80 6.61
CA VAL A 282 0.51 -12.22 7.36
C VAL A 282 1.55 -12.62 6.32
N VAL A 283 2.63 -11.84 6.22
CA VAL A 283 3.76 -12.14 5.34
C VAL A 283 4.99 -12.38 6.21
N ALA A 284 5.69 -13.49 5.98
CA ALA A 284 6.87 -13.86 6.73
C ALA A 284 8.09 -13.97 5.83
N LYS A 285 9.21 -13.41 6.29
CA LYS A 285 10.52 -13.49 5.64
C LYS A 285 11.48 -14.26 6.54
N GLU A 286 12.11 -15.30 5.99
CA GLU A 286 13.22 -15.98 6.65
C GLU A 286 14.48 -15.13 6.55
N MET A 287 15.17 -14.99 7.69
CA MET A 287 16.39 -14.20 7.82
C MET A 287 17.61 -15.12 7.94
N LYS A 288 18.80 -14.66 7.55
CA LYS A 288 20.04 -15.47 7.58
C LYS A 288 20.37 -16.06 8.95
N ASP A 289 20.07 -15.33 10.03
CA ASP A 289 20.34 -15.76 11.41
C ASP A 289 19.30 -16.77 11.96
N GLY A 290 18.35 -17.22 11.13
CA GLY A 290 17.28 -18.13 11.51
C GLY A 290 16.08 -17.45 12.18
N SER A 291 16.12 -16.13 12.40
CA SER A 291 14.94 -15.39 12.83
C SER A 291 13.89 -15.28 11.72
N ARG A 292 12.72 -14.75 12.05
CA ARG A 292 11.64 -14.46 11.11
C ARG A 292 11.24 -13.00 11.22
N THR A 293 11.26 -12.29 10.10
CA THR A 293 10.55 -11.01 10.01
C THR A 293 9.10 -11.30 9.62
N VAL A 294 8.15 -10.68 10.31
CA VAL A 294 6.72 -10.88 10.11
C VAL A 294 6.06 -9.52 9.94
N ALA A 295 5.37 -9.33 8.81
CA ALA A 295 4.49 -8.21 8.56
C ALA A 295 3.04 -8.64 8.82
N LEU A 296 2.40 -7.98 9.78
CA LEU A 296 0.96 -8.00 9.97
C LEU A 296 0.40 -6.78 9.24
N PHE A 297 -0.09 -6.99 8.01
CA PHE A 297 -0.46 -5.92 7.08
C PHE A 297 -1.98 -5.86 6.92
N ASN A 298 -2.56 -4.68 7.14
CA ASN A 298 -3.98 -4.44 7.02
C ASN A 298 -4.26 -3.64 5.74
N GLU A 299 -4.89 -4.27 4.75
CA GLU A 299 -5.24 -3.57 3.52
C GLU A 299 -6.52 -2.73 3.63
N THR A 300 -7.28 -2.92 4.71
CA THR A 300 -8.65 -2.39 4.84
C THR A 300 -8.68 -0.97 5.42
N GLY A 301 -9.76 -0.24 5.15
CA GLY A 301 -9.99 1.12 5.66
C GLY A 301 -10.36 1.22 7.15
N SER A 302 -10.22 0.13 7.93
CA SER A 302 -10.52 0.12 9.37
C SER A 302 -9.48 -0.69 10.13
N ALA A 303 -9.30 -0.46 11.43
CA ALA A 303 -8.35 -1.23 12.22
C ALA A 303 -8.75 -2.72 12.27
N GLN A 304 -7.79 -3.61 12.04
CA GLN A 304 -8.00 -5.07 12.02
C GLN A 304 -7.15 -5.77 13.06
N HIS A 305 -7.70 -6.79 13.71
CA HIS A 305 -6.90 -7.74 14.48
C HIS A 305 -6.25 -8.74 13.51
N ILE A 306 -4.92 -8.85 13.58
CA ILE A 306 -4.14 -9.75 12.72
C ILE A 306 -3.17 -10.53 13.62
N ALA A 307 -3.17 -11.85 13.46
CA ALA A 307 -2.42 -12.73 14.33
C ALA A 307 -1.79 -13.90 13.57
N THR A 308 -0.65 -14.36 14.08
CA THR A 308 0.01 -15.61 13.74
C THR A 308 0.80 -16.13 14.95
N THR A 309 1.61 -17.17 14.77
CA THR A 309 2.44 -17.73 15.83
C THR A 309 3.88 -17.97 15.36
N ALA A 310 4.81 -18.01 16.31
CA ALA A 310 6.20 -18.38 16.08
C ALA A 310 6.33 -19.73 15.33
N ALA A 311 5.50 -20.71 15.69
CA ALA A 311 5.46 -22.00 15.02
C ALA A 311 4.97 -21.89 13.56
N ALA A 312 3.90 -21.13 13.31
CA ALA A 312 3.35 -20.94 11.96
C ALA A 312 4.32 -20.22 11.01
N VAL A 313 5.15 -19.31 11.54
CA VAL A 313 6.21 -18.65 10.75
C VAL A 313 7.49 -19.50 10.62
N GLY A 314 7.49 -20.72 11.16
CA GLY A 314 8.58 -21.69 11.01
C GLY A 314 9.74 -21.55 12.00
N LEU A 315 9.54 -20.88 13.15
CA LEU A 315 10.53 -20.88 14.23
C LEU A 315 10.50 -22.21 15.02
N PRO A 316 11.65 -22.68 15.52
CA PRO A 316 11.71 -23.87 16.35
C PRO A 316 11.00 -23.64 17.69
N ALA A 317 10.49 -24.72 18.28
CA ALA A 317 9.88 -24.67 19.60
C ALA A 317 10.90 -24.16 20.65
N ALA A 318 10.50 -23.15 21.42
CA ALA A 318 11.30 -22.55 22.47
C ALA A 318 10.44 -22.22 23.71
N HIS A 319 11.09 -22.01 24.86
CA HIS A 319 10.42 -21.60 26.09
C HIS A 319 9.78 -20.20 25.96
N GLY A 320 10.36 -19.33 25.14
CA GLY A 320 9.89 -17.99 24.82
C GLY A 320 10.70 -17.43 23.65
N TYR A 321 10.25 -16.30 23.10
CA TYR A 321 10.89 -15.67 21.95
C TYR A 321 11.14 -14.18 22.23
N THR A 322 12.19 -13.64 21.64
CA THR A 322 12.38 -12.19 21.53
C THR A 322 11.59 -11.69 20.32
N LEU A 323 10.76 -10.68 20.50
CA LEU A 323 10.01 -9.98 19.46
C LEU A 323 10.48 -8.53 19.42
N ARG A 324 11.11 -8.12 18.32
CA ARG A 324 11.56 -6.75 18.07
C ARG A 324 10.58 -6.06 17.13
N ASP A 325 9.91 -5.03 17.60
CA ASP A 325 9.17 -4.11 16.74
C ASP A 325 10.16 -3.15 16.07
N LEU A 326 10.25 -3.22 14.74
CA LEU A 326 11.26 -2.52 13.93
C LEU A 326 10.93 -1.03 13.74
N TRP A 327 9.69 -0.66 14.00
CA TRP A 327 9.16 0.69 13.86
C TRP A 327 9.13 1.44 15.20
N GLN A 328 8.94 0.71 16.30
CA GLN A 328 9.04 1.26 17.66
C GLN A 328 10.47 1.18 18.21
N HIS A 329 11.38 0.53 17.51
CA HIS A 329 12.75 0.24 17.96
C HIS A 329 12.76 -0.36 19.36
N ARG A 330 11.87 -1.34 19.60
CA ARG A 330 11.68 -1.91 20.93
C ARG A 330 11.55 -3.43 20.93
N SER A 331 12.20 -4.06 21.90
CA SER A 331 12.17 -5.51 22.10
C SER A 331 11.22 -5.88 23.23
N TYR A 332 10.51 -6.99 23.02
CA TYR A 332 9.58 -7.61 23.93
C TYR A 332 9.84 -9.11 24.02
N ASN A 333 9.25 -9.81 25.00
CA ASN A 333 9.14 -11.26 24.98
C ASN A 333 7.72 -11.70 24.60
N THR A 334 7.62 -12.80 23.87
CA THR A 334 6.34 -13.47 23.55
C THR A 334 6.39 -14.96 23.91
N ALA A 335 5.25 -15.51 24.33
CA ALA A 335 5.03 -16.94 24.51
C ALA A 335 4.93 -17.72 23.20
N GLY A 336 4.91 -17.03 22.07
CA GLY A 336 4.79 -17.57 20.73
C GLY A 336 3.70 -16.92 19.90
N ALA A 337 2.80 -16.14 20.52
CA ALA A 337 1.81 -15.34 19.79
C ALA A 337 2.47 -14.11 19.15
N ILE A 338 2.15 -13.86 17.89
CA ILE A 338 2.57 -12.67 17.14
C ILE A 338 1.28 -12.02 16.66
N SER A 339 0.83 -10.98 17.35
CA SER A 339 -0.52 -10.44 17.17
C SER A 339 -0.56 -8.94 17.46
N ALA A 340 -1.38 -8.22 16.71
CA ALA A 340 -1.65 -6.81 16.94
C ALA A 340 -3.02 -6.41 16.37
N THR A 341 -3.63 -5.38 16.95
CA THR A 341 -4.59 -4.55 16.22
C THR A 341 -3.82 -3.56 15.35
N VAL A 342 -3.93 -3.73 14.04
CA VAL A 342 -3.23 -2.96 13.02
C VAL A 342 -4.19 -1.88 12.49
N PRO A 343 -3.82 -0.58 12.53
CA PRO A 343 -4.65 0.50 11.99
C PRO A 343 -5.02 0.29 10.52
N ALA A 344 -6.04 1.02 10.05
CA ALA A 344 -6.39 1.07 8.63
C ALA A 344 -5.14 1.34 7.78
N HIS A 345 -4.96 0.54 6.73
CA HIS A 345 -3.80 0.64 5.81
C HIS A 345 -2.42 0.50 6.49
N GLY A 346 -2.38 0.06 7.74
CA GLY A 346 -1.17 -0.02 8.56
C GLY A 346 -0.43 -1.35 8.42
N THR A 347 0.82 -1.35 8.91
CA THR A 347 1.64 -2.55 9.07
C THR A 347 2.29 -2.56 10.44
N VAL A 348 2.22 -3.70 11.14
CA VAL A 348 3.13 -4.00 12.25
C VAL A 348 4.23 -4.92 11.72
N LEU A 349 5.47 -4.45 11.77
CA LEU A 349 6.63 -5.18 11.27
C LEU A 349 7.53 -5.58 12.44
N VAL A 350 7.67 -6.88 12.66
CA VAL A 350 8.42 -7.43 13.79
C VAL A 350 9.45 -8.45 13.35
N ARG A 351 10.60 -8.52 14.03
CA ARG A 351 11.56 -9.62 13.93
C ARG A 351 11.46 -10.49 15.17
N VAL A 352 11.29 -11.80 14.96
CA VAL A 352 11.06 -12.78 16.03
C VAL A 352 12.14 -13.85 16.00
N SER A 353 12.72 -14.16 17.16
CA SER A 353 13.77 -15.17 17.29
C SER A 353 13.65 -16.00 18.56
N ALA A 354 14.09 -17.25 18.50
CA ALA A 354 14.22 -18.15 19.65
C ALA A 354 15.49 -17.83 20.48
N ASP A 355 15.65 -16.56 20.87
CA ASP A 355 16.80 -16.08 21.66
C ASP A 355 16.64 -16.42 23.15
N GLY A 356 17.62 -17.11 23.74
CA GLY A 356 17.62 -17.49 25.17
C GLY A 356 17.58 -16.32 26.17
N HIS A 357 17.79 -15.08 25.72
CA HIS A 357 17.70 -13.87 26.55
C HIS A 357 16.33 -13.20 26.54
N TRP A 358 15.31 -13.82 25.93
CA TRP A 358 13.95 -13.26 25.81
C TRP A 358 13.43 -12.67 27.12
N ALA A 359 13.69 -13.30 28.27
CA ALA A 359 13.19 -12.89 29.59
C ALA A 359 13.69 -11.51 30.07
N LYS A 360 14.75 -10.95 29.45
CA LYS A 360 15.23 -9.59 29.76
C LYS A 360 14.29 -8.51 29.24
N ASN A 361 13.51 -8.81 28.21
CA ASN A 361 12.59 -7.87 27.59
C ASN A 361 11.25 -7.83 28.33
N PRO A 362 10.53 -6.69 28.37
CA PRO A 362 9.16 -6.65 28.86
C PRO A 362 8.23 -7.55 28.03
N PRO A 363 7.11 -8.05 28.58
CA PRO A 363 6.17 -8.83 27.78
C PRO A 363 5.58 -8.01 26.64
N ALA A 364 5.39 -8.63 25.49
CA ALA A 364 4.58 -8.05 24.42
C ALA A 364 3.13 -7.94 24.90
N VAL A 365 2.50 -6.80 24.63
CA VAL A 365 1.12 -6.53 25.00
C VAL A 365 0.36 -6.12 23.75
N GLU A 366 -0.79 -6.76 23.53
CA GLU A 366 -1.72 -6.38 22.49
C GLU A 366 -2.80 -5.46 23.08
N LEU A 367 -3.08 -4.38 22.36
CA LEU A 367 -4.22 -3.53 22.61
C LEU A 367 -5.29 -3.84 21.60
N GLY A 368 -6.53 -3.97 22.07
CA GLY A 368 -7.71 -4.14 21.23
C GLY A 368 -8.85 -3.24 21.70
N LEU A 369 -9.79 -2.97 20.81
CA LEU A 369 -11.00 -2.22 21.10
C LEU A 369 -12.20 -2.93 20.48
N ASP A 370 -13.13 -3.33 21.33
CA ASP A 370 -14.42 -3.88 20.93
C ASP A 370 -15.50 -2.79 21.00
N GLY A 371 -16.46 -2.85 20.08
CA GLY A 371 -17.55 -1.90 19.97
C GLY A 371 -17.58 -1.23 18.60
N SER A 372 -18.68 -0.53 18.31
CA SER A 372 -18.79 0.21 17.05
C SER A 372 -18.04 1.53 17.17
N PRO A 373 -17.13 1.85 16.23
CA PRO A 373 -16.48 3.15 16.17
C PRO A 373 -17.42 4.24 15.63
N LEU A 374 -18.68 3.92 15.30
CA LEU A 374 -19.66 4.86 14.78
C LEU A 374 -20.40 5.55 15.94
N VAL A 375 -20.30 6.87 15.99
CA VAL A 375 -20.81 7.71 17.10
C VAL A 375 -21.77 8.76 16.55
N GLU A 376 -22.98 8.84 17.09
CA GLU A 376 -23.86 9.99 16.84
C GLU A 376 -23.51 11.12 17.82
N ALA A 377 -23.32 12.34 17.32
CA ALA A 377 -22.98 13.49 18.14
C ALA A 377 -23.99 13.68 19.31
N GLY A 378 -23.48 13.99 20.51
CA GLY A 378 -24.28 14.14 21.73
C GLY A 378 -24.74 12.82 22.38
N LYS A 379 -24.59 11.66 21.71
CA LYS A 379 -24.99 10.36 22.26
C LYS A 379 -23.77 9.57 22.77
N PRO A 380 -23.81 9.05 24.00
CA PRO A 380 -22.72 8.23 24.51
C PRO A 380 -22.66 6.88 23.80
N VAL A 381 -21.48 6.50 23.30
CA VAL A 381 -21.16 5.14 22.84
C VAL A 381 -20.41 4.39 23.93
N SER A 382 -20.63 3.07 24.01
CA SER A 382 -19.85 2.18 24.88
C SER A 382 -18.78 1.46 24.06
N LEU A 383 -17.52 1.61 24.47
CA LEU A 383 -16.37 0.91 23.90
C LEU A 383 -15.74 0.03 24.97
N THR A 384 -15.19 -1.12 24.62
CA THR A 384 -14.47 -1.98 25.56
C THR A 384 -13.04 -2.18 25.07
N SER A 385 -12.06 -1.62 25.77
CA SER A 385 -10.66 -1.91 25.46
C SER A 385 -10.23 -3.22 26.09
N ALA A 386 -9.30 -3.91 25.46
CA ALA A 386 -8.58 -5.06 26.01
C ALA A 386 -7.07 -4.78 25.98
N VAL A 387 -6.40 -5.10 27.09
CA VAL A 387 -4.93 -5.11 27.19
C VAL A 387 -4.51 -6.53 27.49
N THR A 388 -4.03 -7.26 26.48
CA THR A 388 -3.71 -8.69 26.55
C THR A 388 -2.20 -8.91 26.66
N ASP A 389 -1.76 -9.70 27.63
CA ASP A 389 -0.34 -10.08 27.75
C ASP A 389 -0.02 -11.27 26.82
N LEU A 390 0.85 -11.06 25.85
CA LEU A 390 1.34 -12.08 24.92
C LEU A 390 2.69 -12.68 25.35
N GLY A 391 3.32 -12.11 26.37
CA GLY A 391 4.62 -12.53 26.90
C GLY A 391 4.58 -13.81 27.71
N ARG A 392 5.75 -14.41 27.94
CA ARG A 392 5.92 -15.49 28.95
C ARG A 392 6.01 -14.95 30.36
N THR A 393 6.48 -13.71 30.51
CA THR A 393 6.53 -13.04 31.80
C THR A 393 5.28 -12.18 32.01
N PRO A 394 4.68 -12.14 33.19
CA PRO A 394 3.48 -11.34 33.41
C PRO A 394 3.73 -9.83 33.30
N ALA A 395 2.81 -9.10 32.68
CA ALA A 395 2.72 -7.65 32.74
C ALA A 395 2.23 -7.19 34.12
N ARG A 396 3.02 -6.36 34.81
CA ARG A 396 2.73 -5.87 36.17
C ARG A 396 2.35 -4.39 36.19
N ARG A 397 1.53 -4.00 37.17
CA ARG A 397 1.07 -2.61 37.36
C ARG A 397 0.53 -2.01 36.06
N VAL A 398 -0.35 -2.77 35.40
CA VAL A 398 -0.96 -2.38 34.14
C VAL A 398 -1.94 -1.24 34.40
N SER A 399 -1.87 -0.20 33.57
CA SER A 399 -2.80 0.94 33.56
C SER A 399 -3.16 1.27 32.12
N VAL A 400 -4.44 1.49 31.85
CA VAL A 400 -4.97 1.82 30.53
C VAL A 400 -5.71 3.16 30.57
N ALA A 401 -5.50 3.97 29.53
CA ALA A 401 -6.15 5.25 29.32
C ALA A 401 -6.66 5.35 27.89
N LEU A 402 -7.87 5.89 27.71
CA LEU A 402 -8.41 6.27 26.42
C LEU A 402 -8.52 7.79 26.37
N SER A 403 -7.95 8.40 25.33
CA SER A 403 -8.04 9.85 25.08
C SER A 403 -8.69 10.11 23.73
N GLY A 404 -9.34 11.27 23.58
CA GLY A 404 -9.94 11.73 22.35
C GLY A 404 -9.77 13.23 22.14
N PRO A 405 -10.43 13.80 21.12
CA PRO A 405 -10.30 15.21 20.79
C PRO A 405 -10.74 16.13 21.92
N THR A 406 -10.20 17.35 21.94
CA THR A 406 -10.60 18.38 22.91
C THR A 406 -12.11 18.59 22.91
N GLY A 407 -12.71 18.62 24.10
CA GLY A 407 -14.16 18.79 24.29
C GLY A 407 -14.96 17.48 24.33
N TRP A 408 -14.39 16.35 23.89
CA TRP A 408 -15.04 15.05 24.02
C TRP A 408 -15.01 14.56 25.46
N THR A 409 -16.09 13.90 25.88
CA THR A 409 -16.15 13.26 27.20
C THR A 409 -15.76 11.79 27.06
N VAL A 410 -14.70 11.37 27.74
CA VAL A 410 -14.28 9.97 27.86
C VAL A 410 -14.33 9.57 29.32
N ALA A 411 -15.33 8.78 29.69
CA ALA A 411 -15.53 8.29 31.05
C ALA A 411 -15.31 6.78 31.13
N THR A 412 -14.75 6.30 32.22
CA THR A 412 -14.59 4.87 32.50
C THR A 412 -15.74 4.35 33.34
N THR A 413 -16.18 3.12 33.09
CA THR A 413 -17.24 2.43 33.87
C THR A 413 -16.76 1.13 34.50
N SER A 414 -15.48 0.78 34.33
CA SER A 414 -14.86 -0.40 34.93
C SER A 414 -13.38 -0.13 35.21
N PRO A 415 -12.67 -1.00 35.96
CA PRO A 415 -11.28 -0.74 36.32
C PRO A 415 -10.38 -0.46 35.11
N THR A 416 -9.53 0.56 35.26
CA THR A 416 -8.49 0.95 34.30
C THR A 416 -7.11 0.41 34.69
N THR A 417 -7.01 -0.30 35.81
CA THR A 417 -5.73 -0.81 36.31
C THR A 417 -5.83 -2.27 36.74
N ALA A 418 -4.71 -2.98 36.65
CA ALA A 418 -4.54 -4.33 37.17
C ALA A 418 -3.15 -4.49 37.80
N GLY A 419 -3.09 -5.16 38.95
CA GLY A 419 -1.82 -5.46 39.61
C GLY A 419 -0.93 -6.36 38.75
N THR A 420 -1.53 -7.34 38.06
CA THR A 420 -0.87 -8.25 37.13
C THR A 420 -1.87 -8.71 36.08
N VAL A 421 -1.41 -8.80 34.82
CA VAL A 421 -2.07 -9.53 33.73
C VAL A 421 -1.12 -10.66 33.36
N SER A 422 -1.60 -11.90 33.36
CA SER A 422 -0.81 -13.08 33.00
C SER A 422 -0.94 -13.41 31.52
N THR A 423 0.02 -14.16 30.98
CA THR A 423 0.04 -14.65 29.60
C THR A 423 -1.33 -15.17 29.13
N GLY A 424 -1.83 -14.62 28.03
CA GLY A 424 -3.11 -14.99 27.42
C GLY A 424 -4.35 -14.40 28.09
N HIS A 425 -4.20 -13.64 29.18
CA HIS A 425 -5.30 -12.94 29.83
C HIS A 425 -5.30 -11.45 29.47
N SER A 426 -6.44 -10.80 29.69
CA SER A 426 -6.62 -9.38 29.38
C SER A 426 -7.19 -8.58 30.55
N LEU A 427 -6.70 -7.35 30.74
CA LEU A 427 -7.46 -6.31 31.43
C LEU A 427 -8.48 -5.72 30.45
N ARG A 428 -9.77 -5.86 30.75
CA ARG A 428 -10.85 -5.28 29.96
C ARG A 428 -11.42 -4.04 30.65
N THR A 429 -11.52 -2.94 29.91
CA THR A 429 -12.02 -1.66 30.44
C THR A 429 -13.14 -1.12 29.58
N LYS A 430 -14.29 -0.82 30.19
CA LYS A 430 -15.47 -0.26 29.53
C LYS A 430 -15.42 1.26 29.60
N TRP A 431 -15.45 1.88 28.44
CA TRP A 431 -15.45 3.32 28.24
C TRP A 431 -16.82 3.79 27.76
N ARG A 432 -17.19 4.99 28.18
CA ARG A 432 -18.30 5.76 27.65
C ARG A 432 -17.70 6.99 26.97
N VAL A 433 -17.84 7.07 25.66
CA VAL A 433 -17.32 8.17 24.83
C VAL A 433 -18.50 8.97 24.29
N THR A 434 -18.46 10.29 24.46
CA THR A 434 -19.50 11.19 23.94
C THR A 434 -18.82 12.34 23.20
N ALA A 435 -19.10 12.46 21.91
CA ALA A 435 -18.76 13.63 21.13
C ALA A 435 -19.73 14.78 21.46
N PRO A 436 -19.28 16.05 21.52
CA PRO A 436 -20.15 17.19 21.71
C PRO A 436 -21.31 17.21 20.71
N GLU A 437 -22.47 17.73 21.13
CA GLU A 437 -23.57 18.02 20.21
C GLU A 437 -23.09 19.01 19.13
N GLY A 438 -23.53 18.80 17.89
CA GLY A 438 -23.09 19.62 16.75
C GLY A 438 -21.69 19.30 16.21
N THR A 439 -21.00 18.28 16.73
CA THR A 439 -19.77 17.77 16.10
C THR A 439 -20.06 17.37 14.66
N ALA A 440 -19.24 17.86 13.73
CA ALA A 440 -19.40 17.57 12.30
C ALA A 440 -19.23 16.07 12.02
N THR A 441 -19.88 15.59 10.97
CA THR A 441 -19.63 14.23 10.47
C THR A 441 -18.20 14.12 9.97
N GLY A 442 -17.57 12.97 10.20
CA GLY A 442 -16.20 12.73 9.77
C GLY A 442 -15.46 11.80 10.74
N SER A 443 -14.17 11.61 10.45
CA SER A 443 -13.29 10.76 11.25
C SER A 443 -12.56 11.58 12.31
N TYR A 444 -12.50 11.05 13.53
CA TYR A 444 -11.85 11.67 14.68
C TYR A 444 -10.94 10.67 15.36
N ASP A 445 -9.77 11.13 15.80
CA ASP A 445 -8.77 10.27 16.43
C ASP A 445 -9.07 10.04 17.91
N LEU A 446 -9.05 8.78 18.32
CA LEU A 446 -8.87 8.36 19.70
C LEU A 446 -7.49 7.70 19.85
N ALA A 447 -6.98 7.66 21.07
CA ALA A 447 -5.76 6.92 21.37
C ALA A 447 -5.96 6.07 22.63
N LEU A 448 -5.76 4.76 22.49
CA LEU A 448 -5.73 3.83 23.60
C LEU A 448 -4.27 3.62 24.01
N LYS A 449 -3.93 3.99 25.24
CA LYS A 449 -2.59 3.84 25.79
C LYS A 449 -2.59 2.87 26.96
N ALA A 450 -1.71 1.88 26.92
CA ALA A 450 -1.40 1.04 28.08
C ALA A 450 0.01 1.30 28.57
N THR A 451 0.19 1.30 29.89
CA THR A 451 1.50 1.36 30.56
C THR A 451 1.61 0.21 31.54
N TYR A 452 2.78 -0.40 31.62
CA TYR A 452 3.01 -1.59 32.45
C TYR A 452 4.49 -1.75 32.78
N ARG A 453 4.82 -2.76 33.59
CA ARG A 453 6.19 -3.14 33.92
C ARG A 453 6.44 -4.62 33.71
N SER A 454 7.66 -4.96 33.29
CA SER A 454 8.16 -6.32 33.37
C SER A 454 8.35 -6.76 34.83
N PRO A 455 8.49 -8.07 35.12
CA PRO A 455 8.91 -8.52 36.45
C PRO A 455 10.28 -8.00 36.89
N THR A 456 11.17 -7.68 35.94
CA THR A 456 12.48 -7.06 36.18
C THR A 456 12.40 -5.54 36.42
N GLY A 457 11.20 -4.94 36.35
CA GLY A 457 10.96 -3.53 36.65
C GLY A 457 11.04 -2.58 35.46
N ILE A 458 11.37 -3.06 34.26
CA ILE A 458 11.41 -2.25 33.02
C ILE A 458 10.02 -1.71 32.73
N ARG A 459 9.89 -0.40 32.57
CA ARG A 459 8.63 0.24 32.15
C ARG A 459 8.43 0.06 30.66
N ALA A 460 7.24 -0.32 30.25
CA ALA A 460 6.82 -0.38 28.86
C ALA A 460 5.48 0.32 28.65
N GLU A 461 5.28 0.78 27.42
CA GLU A 461 4.04 1.39 26.98
C GLU A 461 3.71 0.92 25.57
N SER A 462 2.43 0.86 25.29
CA SER A 462 1.87 0.54 23.98
C SER A 462 0.77 1.56 23.71
N VAL A 463 0.70 2.03 22.47
CA VAL A 463 -0.32 2.98 22.02
C VAL A 463 -0.96 2.42 20.77
N LEU A 464 -2.28 2.39 20.75
CA LEU A 464 -3.10 2.03 19.60
C LEU A 464 -3.84 3.30 19.16
N PRO A 465 -3.47 3.92 18.02
CA PRO A 465 -4.30 4.93 17.41
C PRO A 465 -5.58 4.27 16.92
N LEU A 466 -6.68 4.98 17.14
CA LEU A 466 -8.03 4.53 16.84
C LEU A 466 -8.75 5.66 16.11
N THR A 467 -9.66 5.31 15.23
CA THR A 467 -10.52 6.28 14.55
C THR A 467 -11.96 5.98 14.88
N VAL A 468 -12.70 7.01 15.27
CA VAL A 468 -14.15 6.96 15.42
C VAL A 468 -14.79 7.86 14.38
N SER A 469 -15.90 7.42 13.80
CA SER A 469 -16.62 8.17 12.79
C SER A 469 -17.86 8.80 13.43
N ILE A 470 -17.96 10.12 13.33
CA ILE A 470 -19.19 10.83 13.67
C ILE A 470 -20.16 10.66 12.51
N VAL A 471 -21.30 10.06 12.82
CA VAL A 471 -22.32 9.66 11.86
C VAL A 471 -23.66 10.29 12.18
N VAL A 472 -24.48 10.44 11.16
CA VAL A 472 -25.86 10.91 11.28
C VAL A 472 -26.77 9.79 10.82
N ALA A 473 -27.71 9.40 11.68
CA ALA A 473 -28.73 8.43 11.30
C ALA A 473 -29.65 9.01 10.21
N PRO A 474 -30.12 8.20 9.25
CA PRO A 474 -31.08 8.64 8.26
C PRO A 474 -32.35 9.19 8.91
N PRO A 475 -33.05 10.12 8.24
CA PRO A 475 -34.36 10.58 8.71
C PRO A 475 -35.37 9.42 8.70
N SER A 476 -36.39 9.51 9.55
CA SER A 476 -37.52 8.57 9.51
C SER A 476 -38.29 8.68 8.19
N GLY A 477 -38.79 7.56 7.68
CA GLY A 477 -39.48 7.45 6.40
C GLY A 477 -38.58 6.89 5.30
N VAL A 478 -38.91 7.24 4.06
CA VAL A 478 -38.18 6.77 2.87
C VAL A 478 -37.15 7.82 2.47
N SER A 479 -35.89 7.42 2.33
CA SER A 479 -34.80 8.24 1.81
C SER A 479 -34.21 7.61 0.55
N TYR A 480 -33.82 8.44 -0.42
CA TYR A 480 -33.01 7.98 -1.55
C TYR A 480 -31.57 7.77 -1.12
N LEU A 481 -30.99 6.63 -1.50
CA LEU A 481 -29.61 6.28 -1.17
C LEU A 481 -28.59 7.25 -1.80
N GLY A 482 -28.93 7.86 -2.94
CA GLY A 482 -28.13 8.92 -3.57
C GLY A 482 -28.07 10.23 -2.77
N ASP A 483 -29.01 10.45 -1.84
CA ASP A 483 -29.11 11.70 -1.05
C ASP A 483 -28.58 11.53 0.38
N LEU A 484 -28.28 10.29 0.81
CA LEU A 484 -27.77 10.00 2.14
C LEU A 484 -26.24 10.11 2.23
N PRO A 485 -25.69 10.47 3.40
CA PRO A 485 -24.24 10.42 3.63
C PRO A 485 -23.74 8.97 3.58
N TRP A 486 -22.58 8.78 2.96
CA TRP A 486 -21.90 7.49 2.90
C TRP A 486 -20.94 7.34 4.08
N LEU A 487 -20.87 6.13 4.64
CA LEU A 487 -19.82 5.75 5.60
C LEU A 487 -18.49 5.53 4.89
N SER A 488 -18.54 4.82 3.77
CA SER A 488 -17.41 4.51 2.92
C SER A 488 -17.90 4.23 1.50
N THR A 489 -17.00 4.40 0.54
CA THR A 489 -17.22 4.02 -0.85
C THR A 489 -15.96 3.45 -1.47
N ALA A 490 -16.12 2.41 -2.27
CA ALA A 490 -15.11 1.85 -3.14
C ALA A 490 -15.74 1.56 -4.50
N ASN A 491 -14.96 1.69 -5.56
CA ASN A 491 -15.44 1.52 -6.92
C ASN A 491 -14.29 1.05 -7.82
N GLY A 492 -14.59 0.17 -8.78
CA GLY A 492 -13.55 -0.46 -9.61
C GLY A 492 -12.91 0.52 -10.59
N PHE A 493 -13.70 1.49 -11.06
CA PHE A 493 -13.27 2.52 -12.00
C PHE A 493 -14.06 3.80 -11.76
N GLY A 494 -13.36 4.92 -11.62
CA GLY A 494 -13.98 6.20 -11.25
C GLY A 494 -14.61 6.22 -9.87
N PRO A 495 -15.21 7.34 -9.46
CA PRO A 495 -16.02 7.41 -8.26
C PRO A 495 -17.41 6.77 -8.46
N VAL A 496 -18.06 6.42 -7.34
CA VAL A 496 -19.51 6.16 -7.36
C VAL A 496 -20.22 7.49 -7.55
N GLU A 497 -21.18 7.50 -8.46
CA GLU A 497 -21.93 8.69 -8.85
C GLU A 497 -23.30 8.76 -8.17
N ARG A 498 -23.71 9.99 -7.84
CA ARG A 498 -24.99 10.25 -7.16
C ARG A 498 -26.03 10.67 -8.17
N ASN A 499 -27.08 9.87 -8.31
CA ASN A 499 -28.23 10.13 -9.18
C ASN A 499 -27.88 10.22 -10.68
N THR A 500 -26.70 9.75 -11.07
CA THR A 500 -26.18 9.62 -12.43
C THR A 500 -25.44 8.29 -12.56
N SER A 501 -25.25 7.79 -13.78
CA SER A 501 -24.44 6.63 -14.13
C SER A 501 -22.97 6.87 -13.74
N ASN A 502 -22.12 5.83 -13.73
CA ASN A 502 -20.69 6.02 -13.57
C ASN A 502 -20.10 6.69 -14.81
N GLY A 503 -19.53 7.89 -14.69
CA GLY A 503 -19.02 8.63 -15.86
C GLY A 503 -17.53 8.42 -16.13
N GLU A 504 -16.93 7.37 -15.59
CA GLU A 504 -15.53 6.95 -15.77
C GLU A 504 -14.49 7.60 -14.85
N SER A 505 -14.06 8.85 -15.04
CA SER A 505 -12.80 9.31 -14.42
C SER A 505 -12.98 10.41 -13.39
N ALA A 506 -13.84 11.39 -13.64
CA ALA A 506 -14.09 12.50 -12.73
C ALA A 506 -15.32 12.21 -11.87
N ALA A 507 -15.51 13.01 -10.82
CA ALA A 507 -16.78 13.00 -10.09
C ALA A 507 -17.79 13.90 -10.80
N GLY A 508 -19.03 13.43 -10.98
CA GLY A 508 -20.13 14.18 -11.59
C GLY A 508 -20.07 14.27 -13.12
N ASP A 509 -19.32 13.39 -13.78
CA ASP A 509 -19.28 13.25 -15.24
C ASP A 509 -20.30 12.24 -15.79
N GLY A 510 -21.00 11.54 -14.89
CA GLY A 510 -22.04 10.57 -15.21
C GLY A 510 -23.22 11.13 -16.01
N HIS A 511 -23.89 10.25 -16.74
CA HIS A 511 -25.11 10.52 -17.50
C HIS A 511 -26.37 10.16 -16.67
N PRO A 512 -27.59 10.48 -17.12
CA PRO A 512 -28.79 10.01 -16.45
C PRO A 512 -28.81 8.48 -16.37
N ILE A 513 -29.13 7.93 -15.19
CA ILE A 513 -29.22 6.47 -14.98
C ILE A 513 -30.28 5.90 -15.93
N THR A 514 -29.87 4.92 -16.73
CA THR A 514 -30.75 4.28 -17.71
C THR A 514 -30.66 2.76 -17.67
N LEU A 515 -31.77 2.09 -17.38
CA LEU A 515 -31.85 0.63 -17.36
C LEU A 515 -33.01 0.15 -18.23
N GLY A 516 -32.71 -0.64 -19.26
CA GLY A 516 -33.72 -1.25 -20.13
C GLY A 516 -34.60 -0.22 -20.84
N GLY A 517 -34.03 0.94 -21.17
CA GLY A 517 -34.69 2.08 -21.82
C GLY A 517 -35.51 2.97 -20.88
N VAL A 518 -35.48 2.73 -19.56
CA VAL A 518 -36.14 3.57 -18.56
C VAL A 518 -35.12 4.51 -17.94
N VAL A 519 -35.41 5.81 -17.93
CA VAL A 519 -34.59 6.84 -17.29
C VAL A 519 -35.02 7.02 -15.84
N TYR A 520 -34.06 6.96 -14.92
CA TYR A 520 -34.29 7.13 -13.49
C TYR A 520 -33.70 8.45 -12.99
N ALA A 521 -34.47 9.19 -12.20
CA ALA A 521 -34.04 10.49 -11.67
C ALA A 521 -33.17 10.37 -10.40
N LYS A 522 -33.17 9.20 -9.76
CA LYS A 522 -32.52 8.94 -8.47
C LYS A 522 -31.89 7.56 -8.48
N GLY A 523 -30.74 7.44 -7.83
CA GLY A 523 -30.00 6.18 -7.76
C GLY A 523 -28.52 6.40 -7.50
N LEU A 524 -27.73 5.37 -7.79
CA LEU A 524 -26.27 5.38 -7.74
C LEU A 524 -25.72 4.73 -9.00
N GLY A 525 -24.76 5.36 -9.67
CA GLY A 525 -23.97 4.75 -10.73
C GLY A 525 -22.64 4.28 -10.19
N ALA A 526 -22.27 3.03 -10.45
CA ALA A 526 -21.05 2.41 -9.95
C ALA A 526 -20.34 1.61 -11.05
N HIS A 527 -19.14 1.12 -10.74
CA HIS A 527 -18.38 0.23 -11.62
C HIS A 527 -17.85 -0.97 -10.83
N ALA A 528 -18.06 -2.19 -11.32
CA ALA A 528 -17.62 -3.37 -10.60
C ALA A 528 -16.08 -3.46 -10.51
N PRO A 529 -15.52 -4.00 -9.40
CA PRO A 529 -16.19 -4.22 -8.13
C PRO A 529 -16.44 -2.89 -7.40
N SER A 530 -17.62 -2.74 -6.78
CA SER A 530 -17.94 -1.55 -5.97
C SER A 530 -18.56 -1.90 -4.62
N ALA A 531 -18.45 -0.97 -3.68
CA ALA A 531 -19.11 -1.05 -2.38
C ALA A 531 -19.49 0.35 -1.88
N VAL A 532 -20.74 0.53 -1.44
CA VAL A 532 -21.22 1.76 -0.79
C VAL A 532 -21.83 1.41 0.55
N GLU A 533 -21.32 1.99 1.63
CA GLU A 533 -21.78 1.71 3.00
C GLU A 533 -22.60 2.86 3.58
N TYR A 534 -23.68 2.52 4.27
CA TYR A 534 -24.61 3.45 4.91
C TYR A 534 -24.76 3.13 6.39
N TYR A 535 -24.72 4.16 7.22
CA TYR A 535 -25.14 4.06 8.61
C TYR A 535 -26.65 4.11 8.69
N THR A 536 -27.26 3.15 9.38
CA THR A 536 -28.73 3.10 9.56
C THR A 536 -29.13 3.40 11.01
N GLY A 537 -28.17 3.41 11.93
CA GLY A 537 -28.40 3.53 13.36
C GLY A 537 -29.34 2.47 13.94
N LYS A 538 -29.49 1.32 13.28
CA LYS A 538 -30.46 0.26 13.61
C LYS A 538 -31.92 0.68 13.53
N ARG A 539 -32.22 1.75 12.79
CA ARG A 539 -33.58 2.32 12.65
C ARG A 539 -34.27 1.90 11.36
N CYS A 540 -33.48 1.49 10.37
CA CYS A 540 -33.98 1.14 9.04
C CYS A 540 -34.42 -0.32 8.96
N ARG A 541 -35.31 -0.60 8.02
CA ARG A 541 -35.98 -1.91 7.85
C ARG A 541 -35.80 -2.49 6.47
N THR A 542 -35.78 -1.66 5.42
CA THR A 542 -35.79 -2.17 4.05
C THR A 542 -34.93 -1.32 3.12
N VAL A 543 -34.16 -2.00 2.28
CA VAL A 543 -33.52 -1.42 1.09
C VAL A 543 -34.25 -1.93 -0.14
N THR A 544 -34.54 -1.06 -1.11
CA THR A 544 -35.09 -1.43 -2.41
C THR A 544 -34.36 -0.69 -3.52
N ALA A 545 -34.17 -1.32 -4.68
CA ALA A 545 -33.68 -0.68 -5.89
C ALA A 545 -34.11 -1.50 -7.13
N ASP A 546 -34.14 -0.85 -8.29
CA ASP A 546 -34.05 -1.53 -9.58
C ASP A 546 -32.57 -1.55 -9.98
N VAL A 547 -32.01 -2.70 -10.35
CA VAL A 547 -30.58 -2.83 -10.65
C VAL A 547 -30.32 -3.42 -12.03
N GLY A 548 -29.19 -3.06 -12.63
CA GLY A 548 -28.77 -3.55 -13.94
C GLY A 548 -27.47 -2.91 -14.42
N VAL A 549 -27.02 -3.31 -15.60
CA VAL A 549 -25.92 -2.62 -16.30
C VAL A 549 -26.49 -1.41 -17.01
N ASP A 550 -25.85 -0.25 -16.88
CA ASP A 550 -26.33 1.00 -17.51
C ASP A 550 -26.39 0.85 -19.05
N ASP A 551 -27.46 1.37 -19.65
CA ASP A 551 -27.73 1.34 -21.09
C ASP A 551 -26.65 2.09 -21.92
N GLU A 552 -25.83 2.96 -21.30
CA GLU A 552 -24.72 3.68 -21.93
C GLU A 552 -23.58 2.75 -22.36
N LYS A 553 -23.49 1.55 -21.75
CA LYS A 553 -22.46 0.56 -22.07
C LYS A 553 -22.94 -0.46 -23.11
N GLY A 554 -21.99 -0.96 -23.88
CA GLY A 554 -22.23 -1.97 -24.92
C GLY A 554 -22.53 -3.35 -24.35
N ALA A 555 -22.56 -4.39 -25.20
CA ALA A 555 -23.05 -5.73 -24.83
C ALA A 555 -22.11 -6.59 -23.96
N LYS A 556 -21.13 -5.99 -23.27
CA LYS A 556 -20.08 -6.73 -22.56
C LYS A 556 -20.18 -6.71 -21.04
N GLY A 557 -20.91 -5.77 -20.45
CA GLY A 557 -20.94 -5.66 -18.98
C GLY A 557 -21.60 -6.88 -18.35
N THR A 558 -20.94 -7.45 -17.34
CA THR A 558 -21.50 -8.53 -16.54
C THR A 558 -21.27 -8.26 -15.06
N VAL A 559 -22.37 -8.05 -14.32
CA VAL A 559 -22.29 -7.61 -12.91
C VAL A 559 -23.29 -8.35 -12.05
N ALA A 560 -22.97 -8.56 -10.78
CA ALA A 560 -23.92 -9.05 -9.79
C ALA A 560 -24.05 -8.08 -8.63
N PHE A 561 -25.30 -7.85 -8.20
CA PHE A 561 -25.63 -6.95 -7.11
C PHE A 561 -25.85 -7.74 -5.83
N GLU A 562 -25.35 -7.21 -4.71
CA GLU A 562 -25.53 -7.79 -3.39
C GLU A 562 -25.85 -6.72 -2.36
N ILE A 563 -26.75 -7.04 -1.43
CA ILE A 563 -27.02 -6.21 -0.25
C ILE A 563 -26.54 -6.97 0.97
N TRP A 564 -25.75 -6.28 1.80
CA TRP A 564 -25.18 -6.83 3.03
C TRP A 564 -25.64 -6.00 4.23
N ALA A 565 -25.97 -6.67 5.33
CA ALA A 565 -26.38 -6.07 6.60
C ALA A 565 -25.43 -6.57 7.70
N ASP A 566 -24.68 -5.66 8.34
CA ASP A 566 -23.66 -5.97 9.36
C ASP A 566 -22.75 -7.16 8.98
N GLY A 567 -22.30 -7.20 7.71
CA GLY A 567 -21.41 -8.25 7.19
C GLY A 567 -22.10 -9.56 6.78
N THR A 568 -23.43 -9.64 6.86
CA THR A 568 -24.20 -10.79 6.36
C THR A 568 -24.86 -10.43 5.02
N LYS A 569 -24.65 -11.24 3.98
CA LYS A 569 -25.36 -11.06 2.71
C LYS A 569 -26.84 -11.39 2.89
N VAL A 570 -27.70 -10.41 2.62
CA VAL A 570 -29.15 -10.51 2.79
C VAL A 570 -29.92 -10.54 1.48
N ALA A 571 -29.31 -10.09 0.37
CA ALA A 571 -29.87 -10.26 -0.97
C ALA A 571 -28.75 -10.37 -2.03
N SER A 572 -29.06 -11.02 -3.15
CA SER A 572 -28.22 -11.05 -4.35
C SER A 572 -29.06 -11.32 -5.60
N THR A 573 -28.69 -10.72 -6.73
CA THR A 573 -29.37 -10.94 -8.02
C THR A 573 -28.79 -12.09 -8.83
N GLY A 574 -27.58 -12.57 -8.50
CA GLY A 574 -26.74 -13.27 -9.47
C GLY A 574 -26.25 -12.34 -10.59
N VAL A 575 -25.60 -12.90 -11.61
CA VAL A 575 -25.01 -12.14 -12.72
C VAL A 575 -26.10 -11.61 -13.66
N LEU A 576 -26.06 -10.31 -13.91
CA LEU A 576 -26.88 -9.55 -14.85
C LEU A 576 -26.01 -9.06 -16.01
N THR A 577 -26.64 -8.80 -17.16
CA THR A 577 -25.99 -8.31 -18.38
C THR A 577 -26.82 -7.20 -19.01
N ASN A 578 -26.25 -6.41 -19.92
CA ASN A 578 -26.99 -5.34 -20.65
C ASN A 578 -28.22 -5.86 -21.43
N ALA A 579 -28.32 -7.16 -21.71
CA ALA A 579 -29.47 -7.73 -22.41
C ALA A 579 -30.67 -7.98 -21.48
N MET A 580 -30.48 -7.92 -20.16
CA MET A 580 -31.54 -8.16 -19.18
C MET A 580 -32.27 -6.85 -18.85
N PRO A 581 -33.60 -6.89 -18.63
CA PRO A 581 -34.31 -5.72 -18.11
C PRO A 581 -33.87 -5.45 -16.67
N ALA A 582 -34.12 -4.23 -16.20
CA ALA A 582 -33.92 -3.83 -14.81
C ALA A 582 -34.51 -4.89 -13.85
N GLN A 583 -33.71 -5.32 -12.88
CA GLN A 583 -34.10 -6.34 -11.90
C GLN A 583 -34.42 -5.68 -10.56
N PRO A 584 -35.64 -5.83 -10.03
CA PRO A 584 -35.94 -5.32 -8.69
C PRO A 584 -35.21 -6.15 -7.64
N VAL A 585 -34.54 -5.48 -6.71
CA VAL A 585 -33.92 -6.08 -5.53
C VAL A 585 -34.45 -5.43 -4.26
N SER A 586 -34.70 -6.26 -3.25
CA SER A 586 -35.18 -5.81 -1.93
C SER A 586 -34.55 -6.67 -0.83
N ALA A 587 -34.23 -6.05 0.30
CA ALA A 587 -33.67 -6.73 1.46
C ALA A 587 -34.21 -6.18 2.78
N ASP A 588 -34.49 -7.08 3.72
CA ASP A 588 -34.70 -6.72 5.13
C ASP A 588 -33.35 -6.44 5.79
N VAL A 589 -33.23 -5.25 6.36
CA VAL A 589 -32.04 -4.75 7.05
C VAL A 589 -32.36 -4.35 8.50
N THR A 590 -33.47 -4.84 9.04
CA THR A 590 -33.94 -4.53 10.39
C THR A 590 -32.89 -4.87 11.43
N GLY A 591 -32.53 -3.87 12.27
CA GLY A 591 -31.57 -4.03 13.35
C GLY A 591 -30.10 -3.97 12.92
N ALA A 592 -29.82 -3.93 11.62
CA ALA A 592 -28.46 -3.71 11.10
C ALA A 592 -27.96 -2.32 11.49
N GLN A 593 -26.70 -2.17 11.85
CA GLN A 593 -26.08 -0.86 12.09
C GLN A 593 -25.53 -0.25 10.78
N VAL A 594 -25.03 -1.10 9.90
CA VAL A 594 -24.46 -0.76 8.60
C VAL A 594 -25.11 -1.59 7.51
N VAL A 595 -25.48 -0.93 6.43
CA VAL A 595 -25.95 -1.55 5.18
C VAL A 595 -24.93 -1.27 4.11
N ARG A 596 -24.52 -2.30 3.37
CA ARG A 596 -23.57 -2.19 2.27
C ARG A 596 -24.20 -2.68 0.97
N LEU A 597 -24.15 -1.83 -0.06
CA LEU A 597 -24.50 -2.17 -1.43
C LEU A 597 -23.23 -2.55 -2.16
N VAL A 598 -23.19 -3.73 -2.79
CA VAL A 598 -21.99 -4.26 -3.46
C VAL A 598 -22.33 -4.60 -4.91
N VAL A 599 -21.46 -4.21 -5.82
CA VAL A 599 -21.44 -4.72 -7.19
C VAL A 599 -20.19 -5.57 -7.36
N THR A 600 -20.35 -6.78 -7.90
CA THR A 600 -19.26 -7.71 -8.20
C THR A 600 -19.18 -7.95 -9.70
N ASP A 601 -17.98 -8.23 -10.19
CA ASP A 601 -17.72 -8.73 -11.56
C ASP A 601 -18.44 -10.07 -11.76
N GLY A 602 -19.02 -10.29 -12.95
CA GLY A 602 -19.67 -11.53 -13.33
C GLY A 602 -18.70 -12.68 -13.61
N GLY A 603 -17.39 -12.42 -13.59
CA GLY A 603 -16.31 -13.39 -13.65
C GLY A 603 -15.60 -13.46 -15.00
N ASP A 604 -15.84 -12.49 -15.88
CA ASP A 604 -15.19 -12.33 -17.18
C ASP A 604 -14.31 -11.08 -17.27
N GLY A 605 -14.13 -10.38 -16.15
CA GLY A 605 -13.31 -9.17 -16.02
C GLY A 605 -14.16 -7.91 -16.12
N VAL A 606 -13.61 -6.78 -15.71
CA VAL A 606 -14.40 -5.58 -15.42
C VAL A 606 -14.71 -4.68 -16.63
N ASP A 607 -14.57 -5.17 -17.86
CA ASP A 607 -14.77 -4.34 -19.06
C ASP A 607 -16.24 -3.97 -19.23
N SER A 608 -16.56 -2.67 -19.19
CA SER A 608 -17.92 -2.12 -19.36
C SER A 608 -18.90 -2.43 -18.22
N ASP A 609 -18.41 -2.73 -17.02
CA ASP A 609 -19.20 -3.07 -15.83
C ASP A 609 -19.81 -1.84 -15.12
N HIS A 610 -20.42 -0.93 -15.89
CA HIS A 610 -21.15 0.20 -15.31
C HIS A 610 -22.49 -0.29 -14.77
N ALA A 611 -22.66 -0.22 -13.46
CA ALA A 611 -23.74 -0.85 -12.73
C ALA A 611 -24.55 0.19 -11.97
N ASP A 612 -25.88 0.17 -12.15
CA ASP A 612 -26.75 1.13 -11.48
C ASP A 612 -27.59 0.49 -10.37
N TRP A 613 -27.71 1.26 -9.28
CA TRP A 613 -28.75 1.12 -8.28
C TRP A 613 -29.81 2.19 -8.53
N ALA A 614 -30.71 1.93 -9.48
CA ALA A 614 -31.78 2.86 -9.87
C ALA A 614 -32.94 2.86 -8.86
N ASP A 615 -33.57 4.02 -8.66
CA ASP A 615 -34.63 4.25 -7.65
C ASP A 615 -34.27 3.72 -6.25
N ALA A 616 -32.98 3.74 -5.91
CA ALA A 616 -32.47 3.08 -4.71
C ALA A 616 -32.90 3.83 -3.44
N ARG A 617 -33.61 3.13 -2.56
CA ARG A 617 -34.28 3.68 -1.37
C ARG A 617 -33.93 2.90 -0.12
N LEU A 618 -33.89 3.61 1.00
CA LEU A 618 -33.77 3.09 2.35
C LEU A 618 -34.97 3.55 3.18
N THR A 619 -35.64 2.61 3.84
CA THR A 619 -36.81 2.89 4.70
C THR A 619 -36.44 2.74 6.17
N CYS A 620 -36.63 3.81 6.93
CA CYS A 620 -36.46 3.95 8.38
C CYS A 620 -37.72 4.65 8.95
#